data_AF-A0AAU7U417-F1
#
_entry.id   AF-A0AAU7U417-F1
#
_cell.length_a   1.000
_cell.length_b   1.000
_cell.length_c   1.000
_cell.angle_alpha   90.00
_cell.angle_beta   90.00
_cell.angle_gamma   90.00
#
_symmetry.space_group_name_H-M   'P 1'
#
loop_
_entity.id
_entity.type
_entity.pdbx_description
1 polymer ?
#
loop_
_entity_poly.entity_id
_entity_poly.type
_entity_poly.pdbx_seq_one_letter_code
_entity_poly.pdbx_strand_id
1 'polypeptide(L)'
;MPVLSEDPRSIHPAFKEAVVDSLLNGLSARLSGRGEFYTVIYGTKPVKALLSEFIVPMPAEEREGDEEADPVRISAHGMDFQIRSTAENARLTVSLTGALYLRILPTEDDVKPGGRLAPTFTLTREARAMLGDALPQLAQTLPGGKSDPEWEAKSHEVRSRIYASARSESEHHMTDGAETEEEEEDEEDIVHAGDVGHESLAVPDDMINDIPPPAKWVRLTLDLPGITFTPATAESDAQIATVALNQAIKRQLADWAASTDPESGGMIWG
;
A
#
# COMPACT_ATOMS: atom_id res chain seq x y z
N MET A 1 15.71 40.14 -1.30
CA MET A 1 14.48 39.67 -1.98
C MET A 1 14.76 38.28 -2.51
N PRO A 2 13.88 37.29 -2.31
CA PRO A 2 14.06 35.98 -2.91
C PRO A 2 13.94 36.11 -4.43
N VAL A 3 14.92 35.57 -5.15
CA VAL A 3 14.90 35.50 -6.62
C VAL A 3 13.77 34.51 -7.00
N LEU A 4 12.75 35.00 -7.69
CA LEU A 4 11.59 34.19 -8.10
C LEU A 4 11.85 33.39 -9.39
N SER A 5 12.74 33.87 -10.25
CA SER A 5 13.16 33.19 -11.49
C SER A 5 14.42 33.84 -12.07
N GLU A 6 15.28 33.04 -12.69
CA GLU A 6 16.48 33.48 -13.42
C GLU A 6 16.44 32.96 -14.86
N ASP A 7 17.17 33.58 -15.80
CA ASP A 7 17.26 33.06 -17.17
C ASP A 7 17.92 31.67 -17.11
N PRO A 8 17.28 30.59 -17.60
CA PRO A 8 17.88 29.27 -17.58
C PRO A 8 19.24 29.24 -18.30
N ARG A 9 19.54 30.15 -19.24
CA ARG A 9 20.85 30.20 -19.90
C ARG A 9 21.97 30.73 -19.01
N SER A 10 21.68 31.49 -17.96
CA SER A 10 22.69 31.97 -17.01
C SER A 10 23.03 30.95 -15.92
N ILE A 11 22.16 29.96 -15.71
CA ILE A 11 22.37 28.91 -14.70
C ILE A 11 23.38 27.87 -15.21
N HIS A 12 24.42 27.63 -14.42
CA HIS A 12 25.45 26.63 -14.74
C HIS A 12 24.83 25.23 -14.92
N PRO A 13 25.19 24.47 -15.97
CA PRO A 13 24.59 23.17 -16.29
C PRO A 13 24.55 22.18 -15.11
N ALA A 14 25.63 22.11 -14.33
CA ALA A 14 25.70 21.25 -13.15
C ALA A 14 24.56 21.47 -12.13
N PHE A 15 24.07 22.70 -11.96
CA PHE A 15 22.94 22.95 -11.05
C PHE A 15 21.62 22.40 -11.61
N LYS A 16 21.45 22.45 -12.93
CA LYS A 16 20.27 21.87 -13.59
C LYS A 16 20.30 20.35 -13.50
N GLU A 17 21.46 19.76 -13.77
CA GLU A 17 21.68 18.31 -13.63
C GLU A 17 21.43 17.86 -12.19
N ALA A 18 21.95 18.57 -11.20
CA ALA A 18 21.70 18.25 -9.79
C ALA A 18 20.23 18.30 -9.40
N VAL A 19 19.46 19.27 -9.92
CA VAL A 19 18.01 19.36 -9.69
C VAL A 19 17.29 18.20 -10.37
N VAL A 20 17.61 17.91 -11.63
CA VAL A 20 16.99 16.81 -12.37
C VAL A 20 17.30 15.47 -11.70
N ASP A 21 18.56 15.24 -11.34
CA ASP A 21 19.02 14.03 -10.64
C ASP A 21 18.33 13.87 -9.29
N SER A 22 18.22 14.95 -8.50
CA SER A 22 17.50 14.93 -7.22
C SER A 22 16.02 14.61 -7.39
N LEU A 23 15.35 15.18 -8.41
CA LEU A 23 13.94 14.90 -8.68
C LEU A 23 13.72 13.46 -9.14
N LEU A 24 14.58 12.95 -10.03
CA LEU A 24 14.48 11.59 -10.55
C LEU A 24 14.77 10.56 -9.45
N ASN A 25 15.87 10.72 -8.72
CA ASN A 25 16.22 9.82 -7.62
C ASN A 25 15.20 9.90 -6.48
N GLY A 26 14.68 11.09 -6.18
CA GLY A 26 13.62 11.29 -5.19
C GLY A 26 12.31 10.62 -5.61
N LEU A 27 11.92 10.73 -6.89
CA LEU A 27 10.74 10.07 -7.42
C LEU A 27 10.91 8.55 -7.43
N SER A 28 12.02 8.04 -7.96
CA SER A 28 12.36 6.62 -7.94
C SER A 28 12.33 6.06 -6.52
N ALA A 29 12.95 6.74 -5.56
CA ALA A 29 12.97 6.30 -4.16
C ALA A 29 11.58 6.27 -3.53
N ARG A 30 10.69 7.23 -3.86
CA ARG A 30 9.30 7.21 -3.40
C ARG A 30 8.51 6.07 -4.01
N LEU A 31 8.57 5.92 -5.34
CA LEU A 31 7.83 4.87 -6.04
C LEU A 31 8.26 3.46 -5.61
N SER A 32 9.56 3.26 -5.41
CA SER A 32 10.12 1.97 -4.99
C SER A 32 10.10 1.75 -3.47
N GLY A 33 9.74 2.77 -2.67
CA GLY A 33 9.81 2.71 -1.22
C GLY A 33 11.22 2.46 -0.69
N ARG A 34 12.23 3.12 -1.28
CA ARG A 34 13.65 3.11 -0.83
C ARG A 34 13.94 4.28 0.11
N GLY A 35 15.02 4.15 0.89
CA GLY A 35 15.44 5.18 1.83
C GLY A 35 14.41 5.41 2.94
N GLU A 36 14.15 6.66 3.33
CA GLU A 36 13.20 6.98 4.40
C GLU A 36 11.73 6.84 3.98
N PHE A 37 11.46 6.79 2.66
CA PHE A 37 10.11 6.69 2.13
C PHE A 37 9.51 5.30 2.38
N TYR A 38 8.21 5.29 2.72
CA TYR A 38 7.41 4.09 2.92
C TYR A 38 8.03 3.06 3.89
N THR A 39 8.77 3.51 4.90
CA THR A 39 9.18 2.63 6.01
C THR A 39 7.96 1.99 6.70
N VAL A 40 6.83 2.71 6.71
CA VAL A 40 5.51 2.22 7.13
C VAL A 40 4.48 2.55 6.05
N ILE A 41 3.60 1.59 5.73
CA ILE A 41 2.46 1.77 4.82
C ILE A 41 1.17 1.56 5.61
N TYR A 42 0.23 2.48 5.44
CA TYR A 42 -1.05 2.52 6.15
C TYR A 42 -2.21 2.30 5.17
N GLY A 43 -3.21 1.52 5.58
CA GLY A 43 -4.51 1.39 4.92
C GLY A 43 -4.51 0.63 3.61
N THR A 44 -3.35 0.43 2.97
CA THR A 44 -3.24 -0.25 1.68
C THR A 44 -2.16 -1.31 1.66
N LYS A 45 -2.28 -2.26 0.73
CA LYS A 45 -1.26 -3.30 0.52
C LYS A 45 -0.01 -2.68 -0.15
N PRO A 46 1.21 -3.09 0.21
CA PRO A 46 2.44 -2.59 -0.40
C PRO A 46 2.45 -2.68 -1.93
N VAL A 47 1.86 -3.73 -2.50
CA VAL A 47 1.74 -3.93 -3.96
C VAL A 47 0.88 -2.88 -4.66
N LYS A 48 -0.04 -2.23 -3.96
CA LYS A 48 -0.84 -1.11 -4.49
C LYS A 48 -0.13 0.24 -4.29
N ALA A 49 0.70 0.36 -3.25
CA ALA A 49 1.38 1.60 -2.90
C ALA A 49 2.71 1.81 -3.62
N LEU A 50 3.41 0.72 -3.96
CA LEU A 50 4.76 0.75 -4.50
C LEU A 50 4.78 0.27 -5.94
N LEU A 51 5.63 0.89 -6.75
CA LEU A 51 5.96 0.42 -8.08
C LEU A 51 7.30 -0.32 -8.02
N SER A 52 7.27 -1.60 -8.37
CA SER A 52 8.49 -2.37 -8.58
C SER A 52 9.15 -1.90 -9.87
N GLU A 53 10.38 -1.41 -9.80
CA GLU A 53 11.25 -1.26 -10.96
C GLU A 53 11.61 -2.69 -11.42
N PHE A 54 10.75 -3.29 -12.26
CA PHE A 54 10.93 -4.68 -12.67
C PHE A 54 12.21 -4.83 -13.47
N ILE A 55 13.13 -5.66 -12.98
CA ILE A 55 14.18 -6.24 -13.80
C ILE A 55 13.60 -7.52 -14.41
N VAL A 56 13.29 -7.49 -15.70
CA VAL A 56 12.79 -8.69 -16.41
C VAL A 56 13.97 -9.24 -17.21
N PRO A 57 14.35 -10.53 -17.03
CA PRO A 57 15.38 -11.11 -17.87
C PRO A 57 14.93 -11.11 -19.32
N MET A 58 15.85 -10.79 -20.23
CA MET A 58 15.58 -10.94 -21.66
C MET A 58 15.18 -12.40 -21.95
N PRO A 59 14.05 -12.65 -22.65
CA PRO A 59 13.64 -13.99 -23.06
C PRO A 59 14.78 -14.71 -23.79
N ALA A 60 14.90 -16.02 -23.59
CA ALA A 60 16.00 -16.80 -24.15
C ALA A 60 16.03 -16.71 -25.69
N GLU A 61 14.86 -16.60 -26.32
CA GLU A 61 14.68 -16.48 -27.76
C GLU A 61 15.18 -15.14 -28.33
N GLU A 62 15.28 -14.10 -27.49
CA GLU A 62 15.72 -12.74 -27.90
C GLU A 62 17.23 -12.53 -27.72
N ARG A 63 17.92 -13.41 -26.99
CA ARG A 63 19.37 -13.30 -26.71
C ARG A 63 20.29 -13.65 -27.88
N GLU A 64 19.77 -14.26 -28.93
CA GLU A 64 20.56 -14.72 -30.09
C GLU A 64 20.59 -13.68 -31.24
N GLY A 65 19.83 -12.59 -31.14
CA GLY A 65 19.72 -11.54 -32.16
C GLY A 65 20.82 -10.47 -32.08
N ASP A 66 21.08 -9.81 -33.21
CA ASP A 66 21.98 -8.65 -33.29
C ASP A 66 21.25 -7.39 -32.80
N GLU A 67 21.55 -6.97 -31.56
CA GLU A 67 20.96 -5.78 -30.91
C GLU A 67 21.22 -4.48 -31.69
N GLU A 68 22.26 -4.39 -32.53
CA GLU A 68 22.65 -3.16 -33.21
C GLU A 68 21.74 -2.81 -34.41
N ALA A 69 20.99 -3.79 -34.94
CA ALA A 69 20.17 -3.65 -36.15
C ALA A 69 18.64 -3.62 -35.90
N ASP A 70 18.18 -3.89 -34.68
CA ASP A 70 16.75 -3.98 -34.39
C ASP A 70 16.16 -2.67 -33.83
N PRO A 71 15.02 -2.18 -34.37
CA PRO A 71 14.42 -0.93 -33.94
C PRO A 71 13.88 -1.03 -32.51
N VAL A 72 14.48 -0.24 -31.60
CA VAL A 72 14.10 0.08 -30.21
C VAL A 72 12.99 -0.82 -29.66
N ARG A 73 13.33 -2.08 -29.39
CA ARG A 73 12.59 -2.85 -28.39
C ARG A 73 13.08 -2.34 -27.05
N ILE A 74 12.17 -1.86 -26.20
CA ILE A 74 12.51 -1.60 -24.80
C ILE A 74 12.76 -2.98 -24.21
N SER A 75 14.02 -3.43 -24.31
CA SER A 75 14.47 -4.70 -23.79
C SER A 75 13.99 -4.79 -22.36
N ALA A 76 13.30 -5.89 -22.05
CA ALA A 76 13.05 -6.34 -20.70
C ALA A 76 14.25 -5.95 -19.82
N HIS A 77 14.01 -5.18 -18.76
CA HIS A 77 15.04 -4.50 -17.96
C HIS A 77 15.98 -5.49 -17.24
N GLY A 78 16.66 -6.40 -17.92
CA GLY A 78 17.72 -7.25 -17.40
C GLY A 78 19.04 -6.49 -17.32
N MET A 79 19.99 -7.02 -16.57
CA MET A 79 21.38 -6.58 -16.64
C MET A 79 22.19 -7.69 -17.28
N ASP A 80 22.60 -7.49 -18.52
CA ASP A 80 23.50 -8.39 -19.23
C ASP A 80 24.93 -7.83 -19.20
N PHE A 81 25.90 -8.73 -19.05
CA PHE A 81 27.32 -8.38 -19.08
C PHE A 81 28.07 -9.38 -19.97
N GLN A 82 28.97 -8.85 -20.80
CA GLN A 82 29.81 -9.69 -21.66
C GLN A 82 31.06 -10.14 -20.90
N ILE A 83 31.33 -11.44 -20.95
CA ILE A 83 32.54 -12.04 -20.39
C ILE A 83 33.34 -12.64 -21.52
N ARG A 84 34.66 -12.42 -21.49
CA ARG A 84 35.58 -13.05 -22.43
C ARG A 84 35.41 -14.57 -22.37
N SER A 85 35.27 -15.22 -23.52
CA SER A 85 35.08 -16.68 -23.61
C SER A 85 36.17 -17.49 -22.88
N THR A 86 37.38 -16.97 -22.75
CA THR A 86 38.48 -17.64 -22.02
C THR A 86 38.40 -17.50 -20.50
N ALA A 87 37.43 -16.75 -19.97
CA ALA A 87 37.30 -16.41 -18.55
C ALA A 87 36.20 -17.23 -17.85
N GLU A 88 36.00 -18.48 -18.26
CA GLU A 88 34.95 -19.38 -17.73
C GLU A 88 35.04 -19.62 -16.21
N ASN A 89 36.23 -19.52 -15.64
CA ASN A 89 36.50 -19.69 -14.20
C ASN A 89 36.69 -18.36 -13.46
N ALA A 90 36.44 -17.22 -14.11
CA ALA A 90 36.50 -15.94 -13.44
C ALA A 90 35.38 -15.85 -12.40
N ARG A 91 35.73 -15.40 -11.19
CA ARG A 91 34.76 -15.23 -10.11
C ARG A 91 34.05 -13.89 -10.26
N LEU A 92 32.73 -13.95 -10.22
CA LEU A 92 31.82 -12.80 -10.21
C LEU A 92 31.14 -12.75 -8.85
N THR A 93 31.04 -11.57 -8.26
CA THR A 93 30.36 -11.37 -6.98
C THR A 93 29.22 -10.39 -7.14
N VAL A 94 28.05 -10.76 -6.63
CA VAL A 94 26.82 -9.95 -6.67
C VAL A 94 26.34 -9.72 -5.24
N SER A 95 26.11 -8.48 -4.86
CA SER A 95 25.45 -8.11 -3.61
C SER A 95 24.02 -7.68 -3.89
N LEU A 96 23.08 -8.18 -3.10
CA LEU A 96 21.66 -7.85 -3.22
C LEU A 96 21.22 -7.03 -2.02
N THR A 97 20.41 -6.01 -2.27
CA THR A 97 19.67 -5.28 -1.24
C THR A 97 18.19 -5.52 -1.46
N GLY A 98 17.47 -5.90 -0.41
CA GLY A 98 16.05 -6.16 -0.48
C GLY A 98 15.35 -5.76 0.82
N ALA A 99 14.02 -5.73 0.78
CA ALA A 99 13.20 -5.50 1.95
C ALA A 99 11.92 -6.33 1.87
N LEU A 100 11.36 -6.67 3.02
CA LEU A 100 10.04 -7.28 3.15
C LEU A 100 9.10 -6.31 3.85
N TYR A 101 7.84 -6.32 3.45
CA TYR A 101 6.78 -5.62 4.18
C TYR A 101 6.00 -6.62 5.01
N LEU A 102 6.01 -6.41 6.33
CA LEU A 102 5.37 -7.27 7.31
C LEU A 102 4.11 -6.58 7.81
N ARG A 103 2.98 -7.30 7.77
CA ARG A 103 1.73 -6.79 8.34
C ARG A 103 1.85 -6.85 9.86
N ILE A 104 1.59 -5.74 10.52
CA ILE A 104 1.59 -5.60 11.98
C ILE A 104 0.24 -5.06 12.45
N LEU A 105 -0.08 -5.24 13.73
CA LEU A 105 -1.23 -4.60 14.34
C LEU A 105 -1.01 -3.09 14.47
N PRO A 106 -2.00 -2.25 14.14
CA PRO A 106 -1.97 -0.82 14.44
C PRO A 106 -1.81 -0.54 15.94
N THR A 107 -1.15 0.56 16.27
CA THR A 107 -1.11 1.08 17.65
C THR A 107 -2.41 1.82 17.98
N GLU A 108 -2.66 2.08 19.27
CA GLU A 108 -3.75 2.94 19.72
C GLU A 108 -3.73 4.32 19.04
N ASP A 109 -2.54 4.91 18.89
CA ASP A 109 -2.35 6.20 18.22
C ASP A 109 -2.71 6.16 16.72
N ASP A 110 -2.60 5.00 16.08
CA ASP A 110 -2.98 4.84 14.68
C ASP A 110 -4.50 4.82 14.50
N VAL A 111 -5.25 4.23 15.44
CA VAL A 111 -6.70 3.97 15.31
C VAL A 111 -7.59 4.93 16.07
N LYS A 112 -7.05 5.73 17.00
CA LYS A 112 -7.82 6.75 17.71
C LYS A 112 -8.54 7.70 16.75
N PRO A 113 -9.62 8.38 17.17
CA PRO A 113 -10.26 9.41 16.36
C PRO A 113 -9.25 10.43 15.81
N GLY A 114 -9.24 10.62 14.49
CA GLY A 114 -8.28 11.48 13.78
C GLY A 114 -6.90 10.83 13.52
N GLY A 115 -6.70 9.58 13.91
CA GLY A 115 -5.53 8.76 13.57
C GLY A 115 -5.51 8.35 12.10
N ARG A 116 -4.34 7.91 11.63
CA ARG A 116 -4.13 7.53 10.20
C ARG A 116 -4.96 6.31 9.76
N LEU A 117 -5.33 5.47 10.71
CA LEU A 117 -6.15 4.28 10.53
C LEU A 117 -7.42 4.36 11.39
N ALA A 118 -7.93 5.58 11.62
CA ALA A 118 -9.22 5.76 12.29
C ALA A 118 -10.26 4.89 11.57
N PRO A 119 -10.98 4.02 12.29
CA PRO A 119 -11.90 3.10 11.66
C PRO A 119 -13.05 3.87 11.03
N THR A 120 -13.31 3.52 9.78
CA THR A 120 -14.46 3.97 9.01
C THR A 120 -15.34 2.75 8.83
N PHE A 121 -16.56 2.84 9.34
CA PHE A 121 -17.55 1.78 9.26
C PHE A 121 -18.48 2.03 8.09
N THR A 122 -18.78 0.98 7.36
CA THR A 122 -19.59 1.06 6.15
C THR A 122 -20.93 0.38 6.43
N LEU A 123 -22.01 0.98 5.97
CA LEU A 123 -23.35 0.42 6.18
C LEU A 123 -23.54 -0.85 5.35
N THR A 124 -24.32 -1.80 5.88
CA THR A 124 -24.71 -3.00 5.13
C THR A 124 -25.48 -2.61 3.87
N ARG A 125 -25.45 -3.48 2.86
CA ARG A 125 -26.18 -3.24 1.60
C ARG A 125 -27.68 -2.99 1.85
N GLU A 126 -28.27 -3.67 2.84
CA GLU A 126 -29.67 -3.50 3.23
C GLU A 126 -29.92 -2.14 3.88
N ALA A 127 -29.04 -1.72 4.80
CA ALA A 127 -29.06 -0.39 5.40
C ALA A 127 -28.94 0.72 4.34
N ARG A 128 -28.00 0.57 3.39
CA ARG A 128 -27.82 1.49 2.27
C ARG A 128 -29.06 1.55 1.38
N ALA A 129 -29.68 0.42 1.06
CA ALA A 129 -30.91 0.39 0.25
C ALA A 129 -32.08 1.11 0.96
N MET A 130 -32.27 0.87 2.26
CA MET A 130 -33.30 1.55 3.04
C MET A 130 -33.12 3.07 3.06
N LEU A 131 -31.88 3.54 3.21
CA LEU A 131 -31.55 4.97 3.16
C LEU A 131 -31.67 5.55 1.75
N GLY A 132 -31.21 4.79 0.75
CA GLY A 132 -31.29 5.12 -0.67
C GLY A 132 -32.73 5.25 -1.18
N ASP A 133 -33.69 4.55 -0.58
CA ASP A 133 -35.10 4.72 -0.88
C ASP A 133 -35.72 5.90 -0.10
N ALA A 134 -35.39 6.04 1.19
CA ALA A 134 -36.05 6.98 2.09
C ALA A 134 -35.58 8.45 1.92
N LEU A 135 -34.29 8.67 1.71
CA LEU A 135 -33.72 10.03 1.61
C LEU A 135 -34.15 10.76 0.32
N PRO A 136 -34.18 10.12 -0.87
CA PRO A 136 -34.72 10.77 -2.07
C PRO A 136 -36.22 11.05 -1.98
N GLN A 137 -37.00 10.20 -1.29
CA GLN A 137 -38.41 10.47 -1.03
C GLN A 137 -38.58 11.70 -0.14
N LEU A 138 -37.78 11.81 0.93
CA LEU A 138 -37.76 13.02 1.76
C LEU A 138 -37.40 14.26 0.93
N ALA A 139 -36.38 14.18 0.07
CA ALA A 139 -35.97 15.30 -0.77
C ALA A 139 -37.09 15.76 -1.71
N GLN A 140 -37.92 14.86 -2.23
CA GLN A 140 -39.07 15.21 -3.07
C GLN A 140 -40.20 15.92 -2.30
N THR A 141 -40.30 15.69 -0.98
CA THR A 141 -41.31 16.34 -0.14
C THR A 141 -40.91 17.75 0.32
N LEU A 142 -39.64 18.12 0.20
CA LEU A 142 -39.12 19.41 0.63
C LEU A 142 -39.04 20.40 -0.54
N PRO A 143 -39.48 21.65 -0.36
CA PRO A 143 -39.49 22.63 -1.44
C PRO A 143 -38.08 22.98 -1.96
N GLY A 144 -37.04 22.87 -1.12
CA GLY A 144 -35.63 23.03 -1.51
C GLY A 144 -34.86 21.73 -1.71
N GLY A 145 -35.51 20.56 -1.63
CA GLY A 145 -34.83 19.26 -1.69
C GLY A 145 -33.73 19.11 -0.64
N LYS A 146 -32.53 18.68 -1.06
CA LYS A 146 -31.35 18.56 -0.18
C LYS A 146 -30.80 19.91 0.32
N SER A 147 -31.17 21.03 -0.32
CA SER A 147 -30.70 22.37 0.06
C SER A 147 -31.69 23.11 0.98
N ASP A 148 -32.76 22.45 1.39
CA ASP A 148 -33.75 23.01 2.30
C ASP A 148 -33.16 23.17 3.72
N PRO A 149 -33.43 24.28 4.44
CA PRO A 149 -32.99 24.44 5.82
C PRO A 149 -33.49 23.34 6.77
N GLU A 150 -34.62 22.69 6.46
CA GLU A 150 -35.16 21.58 7.26
C GLU A 150 -34.58 20.21 6.87
N TRP A 151 -33.74 20.13 5.83
CA TRP A 151 -33.14 18.89 5.33
C TRP A 151 -32.35 18.17 6.42
N GLU A 152 -31.49 18.88 7.15
CA GLU A 152 -30.61 18.31 8.17
C GLU A 152 -31.44 17.64 9.29
N ALA A 153 -32.41 18.38 9.85
CA ALA A 153 -33.26 17.88 10.92
C ALA A 153 -34.15 16.69 10.47
N LYS A 154 -34.78 16.78 9.29
CA LYS A 154 -35.69 15.71 8.82
C LYS A 154 -34.95 14.49 8.31
N SER A 155 -33.79 14.67 7.67
CA SER A 155 -32.97 13.53 7.22
C SER A 155 -32.36 12.81 8.41
N HIS A 156 -32.00 13.53 9.49
CA HIS A 156 -31.62 12.94 10.77
C HIS A 156 -32.77 12.13 11.38
N GLU A 157 -34.00 12.63 11.37
CA GLU A 157 -35.16 11.89 11.86
C GLU A 157 -35.42 10.60 11.05
N VAL A 158 -35.30 10.66 9.72
CA VAL A 158 -35.44 9.49 8.84
C VAL A 158 -34.38 8.44 9.14
N ARG A 159 -33.11 8.85 9.24
CA ARG A 159 -32.01 7.94 9.63
C ARG A 159 -32.25 7.34 11.01
N SER A 160 -32.62 8.15 11.99
CA SER A 160 -32.96 7.70 13.34
C SER A 160 -34.07 6.65 13.36
N ARG A 161 -35.09 6.80 12.50
CA ARG A 161 -36.21 5.87 12.43
C ARG A 161 -35.79 4.52 11.86
N ILE A 162 -34.97 4.53 10.79
CA ILE A 162 -34.45 3.33 10.14
C ILE A 162 -33.54 2.55 11.11
N TYR A 163 -32.65 3.27 11.81
CA TYR A 163 -31.79 2.69 12.83
C TYR A 163 -32.58 2.14 14.02
N ALA A 164 -33.64 2.83 14.45
CA ALA A 164 -34.49 2.36 15.54
C ALA A 164 -35.29 1.10 15.16
N SER A 165 -35.72 0.95 13.90
CA SER A 165 -36.42 -0.25 13.45
C SER A 165 -35.51 -1.47 13.39
N ALA A 166 -34.26 -1.31 12.92
CA ALA A 166 -33.31 -2.42 12.84
C ALA A 166 -32.95 -2.98 14.22
N ARG A 167 -32.73 -2.10 15.21
CA ARG A 167 -32.42 -2.50 16.60
C ARG A 167 -33.46 -3.42 17.26
N SER A 168 -34.69 -3.44 16.75
CA SER A 168 -35.76 -4.32 17.25
C SER A 168 -35.70 -5.74 16.67
N GLU A 169 -34.91 -5.98 15.61
CA GLU A 169 -34.86 -7.24 14.86
C GLU A 169 -33.58 -8.06 15.17
N SER A 170 -32.56 -7.43 15.79
CA SER A 170 -31.17 -7.91 15.91
C SER A 170 -30.86 -8.90 17.04
N GLU A 171 -31.76 -9.81 17.45
CA GLU A 171 -31.39 -10.76 18.53
C GLU A 171 -30.47 -11.91 18.09
N HIS A 172 -30.38 -12.30 16.80
CA HIS A 172 -29.62 -13.49 16.40
C HIS A 172 -28.96 -13.41 15.01
N HIS A 173 -27.70 -12.95 14.92
CA HIS A 173 -26.85 -13.35 13.78
C HIS A 173 -25.35 -13.29 14.14
N MET A 174 -24.64 -14.39 13.89
CA MET A 174 -23.18 -14.41 13.78
C MET A 174 -22.85 -14.99 12.41
N THR A 175 -22.05 -14.28 11.61
CA THR A 175 -21.57 -14.76 10.31
C THR A 175 -20.10 -14.47 10.11
N ASP A 176 -19.42 -15.44 9.48
CA ASP A 176 -17.99 -15.45 9.19
C ASP A 176 -17.58 -14.34 8.21
N GLY A 177 -16.50 -13.64 8.55
CA GLY A 177 -15.91 -12.55 7.77
C GLY A 177 -15.35 -13.03 6.43
N ALA A 178 -16.00 -12.62 5.34
CA ALA A 178 -15.47 -12.72 3.99
C ALA A 178 -14.70 -11.43 3.63
N GLU A 179 -13.51 -11.60 3.06
CA GLU A 179 -12.70 -10.51 2.52
C GLU A 179 -13.50 -9.82 1.40
N THR A 180 -13.91 -8.56 1.63
CA THR A 180 -14.69 -7.80 0.65
C THR A 180 -13.75 -6.99 -0.24
N GLU A 181 -13.95 -7.08 -1.55
CA GLU A 181 -13.27 -6.27 -2.55
C GLU A 181 -13.68 -4.79 -2.39
N GLU A 182 -12.71 -3.88 -2.49
CA GLU A 182 -12.93 -2.43 -2.37
C GLU A 182 -13.75 -1.93 -3.57
N GLU A 183 -15.08 -1.79 -3.40
CA GLU A 183 -15.92 -0.98 -4.29
C GLU A 183 -15.72 0.52 -3.96
N GLU A 184 -15.83 1.40 -4.96
CA GLU A 184 -15.83 2.85 -4.72
C GLU A 184 -17.14 3.22 -4.00
N GLU A 185 -17.03 3.62 -2.72
CA GLU A 185 -18.19 3.93 -1.87
C GLU A 185 -18.45 5.45 -1.79
N ASP A 186 -19.72 5.85 -1.78
CA ASP A 186 -20.14 7.25 -1.65
C ASP A 186 -19.86 7.79 -0.23
N GLU A 187 -19.37 9.03 -0.13
CA GLU A 187 -19.04 9.68 1.16
C GLU A 187 -20.23 9.78 2.14
N GLU A 188 -21.48 9.71 1.65
CA GLU A 188 -22.69 9.75 2.49
C GLU A 188 -22.93 8.43 3.28
N ASP A 189 -22.24 7.33 2.95
CA ASP A 189 -22.42 5.99 3.52
C ASP A 189 -21.33 5.60 4.55
N ILE A 190 -20.37 6.50 4.78
CA ILE A 190 -19.22 6.31 5.66
C ILE A 190 -19.55 6.83 7.07
N VAL A 191 -19.46 5.94 8.06
CA VAL A 191 -19.61 6.27 9.48
C VAL A 191 -18.22 6.36 10.11
N HIS A 192 -17.81 7.57 10.53
CA HIS A 192 -16.52 7.76 11.19
C HIS A 192 -16.59 7.46 12.69
N ALA A 193 -15.67 6.65 13.20
CA ALA A 193 -15.59 6.33 14.63
C ALA A 193 -15.36 7.54 15.55
N GLY A 194 -14.94 8.69 15.01
CA GLY A 194 -14.77 9.94 15.76
C GLY A 194 -16.05 10.75 15.97
N ASP A 195 -17.14 10.39 15.29
CA ASP A 195 -18.42 11.12 15.38
C ASP A 195 -19.28 10.69 16.59
N VAL A 196 -18.82 9.67 17.33
CA VAL A 196 -19.49 9.09 18.51
C VAL A 196 -19.55 10.06 19.72
N GLY A 197 -18.97 11.27 19.60
CA GLY A 197 -18.91 12.28 20.66
C GLY A 197 -19.93 13.42 20.60
N HIS A 198 -20.70 13.58 19.53
CA HIS A 198 -21.63 14.70 19.34
C HIS A 198 -23.00 14.23 18.87
N GLU A 199 -23.86 13.73 19.78
CA GLU A 199 -25.25 13.30 19.49
C GLU A 199 -25.43 12.56 18.13
N SER A 200 -24.39 11.86 17.65
CA SER A 200 -24.42 11.21 16.36
C SER A 200 -25.25 9.95 16.52
N LEU A 201 -26.15 9.74 15.57
CA LEU A 201 -27.07 8.61 15.54
C LEU A 201 -26.28 7.32 15.77
N ALA A 202 -26.49 6.69 16.92
CA ALA A 202 -25.86 5.41 17.22
C ALA A 202 -26.41 4.36 16.25
N VAL A 203 -25.72 4.18 15.12
CA VAL A 203 -26.02 3.16 14.12
C VAL A 203 -25.91 1.80 14.81
N PRO A 204 -26.95 0.95 14.72
CA PRO A 204 -26.90 -0.42 15.24
C PRO A 204 -25.78 -1.24 14.59
N ASP A 205 -25.11 -2.08 15.38
CA ASP A 205 -23.97 -2.89 14.92
C ASP A 205 -24.33 -3.84 13.75
N ASP A 206 -25.58 -4.32 13.67
CA ASP A 206 -26.09 -5.19 12.60
C ASP A 206 -26.29 -4.46 11.26
N MET A 207 -26.31 -3.13 11.28
CA MET A 207 -26.36 -2.29 10.08
C MET A 207 -24.98 -1.87 9.60
N ILE A 208 -23.93 -2.30 10.29
CA ILE A 208 -22.53 -2.05 9.94
C ILE A 208 -21.93 -3.35 9.39
N ASN A 209 -21.17 -3.24 8.31
CA ASN A 209 -20.41 -4.39 7.81
C ASN A 209 -19.26 -4.70 8.77
N ASP A 210 -18.94 -5.99 8.92
CA ASP A 210 -17.71 -6.40 9.58
C ASP A 210 -16.49 -5.90 8.78
N ILE A 211 -15.56 -5.24 9.45
CA ILE A 211 -14.36 -4.69 8.82
C ILE A 211 -13.13 -5.36 9.45
N PRO A 212 -12.21 -5.91 8.63
CA PRO A 212 -10.97 -6.46 9.15
C PRO A 212 -10.11 -5.36 9.78
N PRO A 213 -9.24 -5.67 10.75
CA PRO A 213 -8.33 -4.70 11.34
C PRO A 213 -7.54 -3.95 10.26
N PRO A 214 -7.46 -2.60 10.34
CA PRO A 214 -6.88 -1.80 9.28
C PRO A 214 -5.42 -2.20 9.04
N ALA A 215 -5.04 -2.26 7.77
CA ALA A 215 -3.74 -2.80 7.40
C ALA A 215 -2.62 -1.79 7.71
N LYS A 216 -1.67 -2.20 8.56
CA LYS A 216 -0.41 -1.50 8.78
C LYS A 216 0.73 -2.41 8.38
N TRP A 217 1.65 -1.90 7.57
CA TRP A 217 2.81 -2.66 7.08
C TRP A 217 4.09 -1.95 7.45
N VAL A 218 5.06 -2.68 7.99
CA VAL A 218 6.39 -2.17 8.33
C VAL A 218 7.42 -2.82 7.42
N ARG A 219 8.37 -2.02 6.92
CA ARG A 219 9.45 -2.47 6.07
C ARG A 219 10.60 -3.03 6.92
N LEU A 220 10.87 -4.33 6.78
CA LEU A 220 12.06 -4.99 7.27
C LEU A 220 13.13 -5.00 6.16
N THR A 221 14.22 -4.27 6.37
CA THR A 221 15.38 -4.30 5.46
C THR A 221 16.12 -5.63 5.64
N LEU A 222 16.39 -6.33 4.53
CA LEU A 222 17.03 -7.64 4.57
C LEU A 222 18.56 -7.52 4.55
N ASP A 223 19.21 -8.29 5.41
CA ASP A 223 20.66 -8.52 5.36
C ASP A 223 20.91 -9.80 4.56
N LEU A 224 21.23 -9.62 3.27
CA LEU A 224 21.34 -10.72 2.31
C LEU A 224 22.81 -11.08 2.04
N PRO A 225 23.18 -12.37 2.01
CA PRO A 225 24.52 -12.79 1.64
C PRO A 225 24.83 -12.44 0.18
N GLY A 226 26.07 -12.05 -0.08
CA GLY A 226 26.60 -11.91 -1.44
C GLY A 226 26.70 -13.27 -2.12
N ILE A 227 26.42 -13.29 -3.42
CA ILE A 227 26.50 -14.46 -4.28
C ILE A 227 27.83 -14.41 -5.02
N THR A 228 28.58 -15.51 -5.03
CA THR A 228 29.77 -15.63 -5.88
C THR A 228 29.62 -16.82 -6.79
N PHE A 229 29.84 -16.62 -8.09
CA PHE A 229 29.72 -17.67 -9.10
C PHE A 229 30.78 -17.53 -10.19
N THR A 230 30.91 -18.57 -11.01
CA THR A 230 31.70 -18.51 -12.25
C THR A 230 30.80 -18.75 -13.46
N PRO A 231 31.14 -18.25 -14.66
CA PRO A 231 30.38 -18.56 -15.87
C PRO A 231 30.16 -20.06 -16.10
N ALA A 232 31.14 -20.91 -15.77
CA ALA A 232 31.05 -22.35 -15.92
C ALA A 232 30.05 -23.03 -14.96
N THR A 233 29.74 -22.40 -13.82
CA THR A 233 28.94 -22.99 -12.73
C THR A 233 27.69 -22.18 -12.38
N ALA A 234 27.40 -21.12 -13.15
CA ALA A 234 26.40 -20.11 -12.82
C ALA A 234 25.02 -20.68 -12.44
N GLU A 235 24.55 -21.70 -13.17
CA GLU A 235 23.25 -22.33 -12.90
C GLU A 235 23.21 -23.09 -11.56
N SER A 236 24.27 -23.86 -11.27
CA SER A 236 24.38 -24.58 -9.99
C SER A 236 24.60 -23.62 -8.82
N ASP A 237 25.43 -22.60 -9.01
CA ASP A 237 25.69 -21.56 -8.01
C ASP A 237 24.41 -20.76 -7.71
N ALA A 238 23.56 -20.48 -8.71
CA ALA A 238 22.28 -19.82 -8.53
C ALA A 238 21.30 -20.64 -7.67
N GLN A 239 21.28 -21.96 -7.82
CA GLN A 239 20.46 -22.84 -6.97
C GLN A 239 20.94 -22.83 -5.53
N ILE A 240 22.26 -22.90 -5.31
CA ILE A 240 22.88 -22.82 -3.97
C ILE A 240 22.57 -21.46 -3.33
N ALA A 241 22.73 -20.38 -4.09
CA ALA A 241 22.43 -19.02 -3.65
C ALA A 241 20.95 -18.86 -3.27
N THR A 242 20.03 -19.43 -4.06
CA THR A 242 18.59 -19.40 -3.76
C THR A 242 18.28 -20.03 -2.41
N VAL A 243 18.91 -21.18 -2.09
CA VAL A 243 18.74 -21.82 -0.78
C VAL A 243 19.32 -20.95 0.34
N ALA A 244 20.52 -20.40 0.15
CA ALA A 244 21.18 -19.56 1.14
C ALA A 244 20.40 -18.26 1.44
N LEU A 245 19.90 -17.59 0.40
CA LEU A 245 19.07 -16.39 0.51
C LEU A 245 17.77 -16.69 1.28
N ASN A 246 17.07 -17.77 0.91
CA ASN A 246 15.84 -18.16 1.61
C ASN A 246 16.08 -18.50 3.09
N GLN A 247 17.21 -19.14 3.41
CA GLN A 247 17.60 -19.42 4.79
C GLN A 247 17.91 -18.13 5.56
N ALA A 248 18.65 -17.19 4.96
CA ALA A 248 18.95 -15.89 5.56
C ALA A 248 17.66 -15.10 5.86
N ILE A 249 16.74 -15.02 4.90
CA ILE A 249 15.43 -14.37 5.05
C ILE A 249 14.62 -15.02 6.19
N LYS A 250 14.49 -16.36 6.18
CA LYS A 250 13.75 -17.08 7.23
C LYS A 250 14.33 -16.84 8.62
N ARG A 251 15.65 -16.85 8.74
CA ARG A 251 16.34 -16.58 10.00
C ARG A 251 16.06 -15.15 10.47
N GLN A 252 16.24 -14.17 9.59
CA GLN A 252 16.02 -12.77 9.93
C GLN A 252 14.56 -12.49 10.32
N LEU A 253 13.59 -13.15 9.67
CA LEU A 253 12.18 -13.07 10.06
C LEU A 253 11.91 -13.68 11.44
N ALA A 254 12.55 -14.80 11.78
CA ALA A 254 12.44 -15.40 13.11
C ALA A 254 13.07 -14.51 14.19
N ASP A 255 14.25 -13.95 13.91
CA ASP A 255 14.94 -13.02 14.81
C ASP A 255 14.12 -11.74 15.01
N TRP A 256 13.51 -11.23 13.93
CA TRP A 256 12.57 -10.11 13.97
C TRP A 256 11.35 -10.42 14.84
N ALA A 257 10.72 -11.59 14.66
CA ALA A 257 9.54 -12.00 15.41
C ALA A 257 9.83 -12.15 16.92
N ALA A 258 11.05 -12.55 17.29
CA ALA A 258 11.49 -12.66 18.69
C ALA A 258 12.03 -11.34 19.27
N SER A 259 12.15 -10.28 18.46
CA SER A 259 12.75 -9.01 18.88
C SER A 259 11.79 -8.18 19.75
N THR A 260 12.31 -7.67 20.87
CA THR A 260 11.61 -6.75 21.79
C THR A 260 11.85 -5.28 21.46
N ASP A 261 12.36 -4.98 20.27
CA ASP A 261 12.60 -3.60 19.85
C ASP A 261 11.28 -2.82 19.70
N PRO A 262 11.08 -1.71 20.43
CA PRO A 262 9.84 -0.90 20.40
C PRO A 262 9.47 -0.35 19.02
N GLU A 263 10.44 -0.09 18.15
CA GLU A 263 10.17 0.53 16.85
C GLU A 263 9.98 -0.50 15.73
N SER A 264 10.79 -1.55 15.72
CA SER A 264 10.81 -2.51 14.62
C SER A 264 10.68 -3.97 15.03
N GLY A 265 10.65 -4.31 16.33
CA GLY A 265 10.62 -5.69 16.81
C GLY A 265 9.25 -6.33 16.70
N GLY A 266 9.19 -7.53 16.12
CA GLY A 266 7.94 -8.28 15.88
C GLY A 266 7.21 -8.73 17.15
N MET A 267 7.90 -8.89 18.28
CA MET A 267 7.31 -9.43 19.52
C MET A 267 6.26 -8.50 20.13
N ILE A 268 6.30 -7.21 19.80
CA ILE A 268 5.39 -6.20 20.36
C ILE A 268 4.09 -6.12 19.54
N TRP A 269 4.09 -6.67 18.34
CA TRP A 269 2.99 -6.60 17.38
C TRP A 269 2.18 -7.90 17.27
N GLY A 270 2.55 -8.94 18.05
CA GLY A 270 1.99 -10.29 18.05
C GLY A 270 1.36 -10.68 19.37
#